data_AF-A0AA87LUL4-F1
#
_entry.id   AF-A0AA87LUL4-F1
#
_cell.length_a   1.000
_cell.length_b   1.000
_cell.length_c   1.000
_cell.angle_alpha   90.00
_cell.angle_beta   90.00
_cell.angle_gamma   90.00
#
_symmetry.space_group_name_H-M   'P 1'
#
loop_
_entity.id
_entity.type
_entity.pdbx_description
1 polymer ?
#
loop_
_entity_poly.entity_id
_entity_poly.type
_entity_poly.pdbx_seq_one_letter_code
_entity_poly.pdbx_strand_id
1 'polypeptide(L)'
;MLKKFFVILFLILISPFSVQAHTTLLTSTPAEGENVTEALEQVELIFGTKIEEGSTMTIEGESESFEFDSITIMADSMVGDFSETLDNGSYRILWTIIGEDGHPIEGEIAFGVSIEAEEVVAALAGTKEAEELEEETVAVSEEAAAAEVQTENDSNPIVTILLVLVAIAVIFGIYKLLMKKK
;
A
#
# COMPACT_ATOMS: atom_id res chain seq x y z
N MET A 1 34.82 0.99 36.24
CA MET A 1 34.42 1.42 34.89
C MET A 1 33.57 0.38 34.15
N LEU A 2 33.87 -0.93 34.24
CA LEU A 2 33.09 -1.99 33.57
C LEU A 2 31.62 -2.11 34.02
N LYS A 3 31.30 -1.87 35.30
CA LYS A 3 29.91 -1.83 35.79
C LYS A 3 29.06 -0.72 35.14
N LYS A 4 29.65 0.45 34.88
CA LYS A 4 28.94 1.57 34.24
C LYS A 4 28.62 1.25 32.77
N PHE A 5 29.54 0.54 32.10
CA PHE A 5 29.31 0.04 30.74
C PHE A 5 28.16 -0.98 30.69
N PHE A 6 28.08 -1.88 31.66
CA PHE A 6 27.00 -2.87 31.74
C PHE A 6 25.64 -2.22 32.02
N VAL A 7 25.60 -1.16 32.85
CA VAL A 7 24.37 -0.40 33.13
C VAL A 7 23.89 0.38 31.90
N ILE A 8 24.80 0.99 31.14
CA ILE A 8 24.45 1.71 29.90
C ILE A 8 23.98 0.73 28.82
N LEU A 9 24.66 -0.41 28.67
CA LEU A 9 24.26 -1.45 27.71
C LEU A 9 22.89 -2.05 28.07
N PHE A 10 22.64 -2.29 29.36
CA PHE A 10 21.34 -2.73 29.86
C PHE A 10 20.27 -1.67 29.57
N LEU A 11 20.55 -0.39 29.80
CA LEU A 11 19.60 0.69 29.53
C LEU A 11 19.21 0.83 28.04
N ILE A 12 20.15 0.55 27.13
CA ILE A 12 19.88 0.53 25.68
C ILE A 12 19.02 -0.67 25.27
N LEU A 13 19.21 -1.83 25.93
CA LEU A 13 18.47 -3.07 25.64
C LEU A 13 17.01 -3.07 26.12
N ILE A 14 16.66 -2.24 27.12
CA ILE A 14 15.28 -2.14 27.63
C ILE A 14 14.51 -1.01 26.94
N SER A 15 15.12 -0.27 26.01
CA SER A 15 14.37 0.72 25.26
C SER A 15 13.36 -0.01 24.38
N PRO A 16 12.05 0.25 24.52
CA PRO A 16 11.07 -0.37 23.66
C PRO A 16 11.35 0.10 22.23
N PHE A 17 11.79 -0.81 21.37
CA PHE A 17 11.75 -0.58 19.94
C PHE A 17 10.28 -0.67 19.55
N SER A 18 9.66 0.47 19.23
CA SER A 18 8.36 0.47 18.58
C SER A 18 8.53 -0.20 17.21
N VAL A 19 8.15 -1.47 17.13
CA VAL A 19 7.98 -2.15 15.85
C VAL A 19 6.60 -1.73 15.36
N GLN A 20 6.58 -0.77 14.44
CA GLN A 20 5.37 -0.24 13.84
C GLN A 20 4.85 -1.28 12.83
N ALA A 21 4.11 -2.27 13.32
CA ALA A 21 3.36 -3.20 12.50
C ALA A 21 2.00 -2.57 12.19
N HIS A 22 1.99 -1.52 11.38
CA HIS A 22 0.73 -1.06 10.80
C HIS A 22 0.25 -2.16 9.88
N THR A 23 -0.94 -2.71 10.12
CA THR A 23 -1.63 -3.47 9.08
C THR A 23 -1.74 -2.54 7.87
N THR A 24 -1.04 -2.88 6.80
CA THR A 24 -0.99 -2.05 5.61
C THR A 24 -2.18 -2.41 4.73
N LEU A 25 -2.95 -1.40 4.33
CA LEU A 25 -3.74 -1.48 3.11
C LEU A 25 -2.80 -1.97 1.98
N LEU A 26 -3.19 -3.02 1.29
CA LEU A 26 -2.45 -3.58 0.15
C LEU A 26 -2.89 -2.93 -1.15
N THR A 27 -4.21 -2.90 -1.38
CA THR A 27 -4.81 -2.33 -2.57
C THR A 27 -6.16 -1.70 -2.25
N SER A 28 -6.55 -0.73 -3.06
CA SER A 28 -7.88 -0.14 -3.04
C SER A 28 -8.41 0.03 -4.46
N THR A 29 -9.73 -0.02 -4.58
CA THR A 29 -10.49 0.38 -5.77
C THR A 29 -11.54 1.38 -5.29
N PRO A 30 -11.50 2.65 -5.71
CA PRO A 30 -10.46 3.31 -6.50
C PRO A 30 -9.06 3.26 -5.85
N ALA A 31 -8.02 3.28 -6.67
CA ALA A 31 -6.64 3.35 -6.21
C ALA A 31 -6.30 4.76 -5.67
N GLU A 32 -5.26 4.84 -4.83
CA GLU A 32 -4.73 6.12 -4.34
C GLU A 32 -4.36 7.06 -5.50
N GLY A 33 -4.98 8.24 -5.52
CA GLY A 33 -4.83 9.26 -6.55
C GLY A 33 -5.53 8.97 -7.87
N GLU A 34 -6.32 7.89 -7.95
CA GLU A 34 -7.08 7.55 -9.16
C GLU A 34 -8.12 8.63 -9.46
N ASN A 35 -8.34 8.89 -10.75
CA ASN A 35 -9.40 9.76 -11.22
C ASN A 35 -10.50 8.90 -11.87
N VAL A 36 -11.62 8.77 -11.19
CA VAL A 36 -12.78 7.97 -11.60
C VAL A 36 -13.58 8.77 -12.63
N THR A 37 -13.75 8.21 -13.82
CA THR A 37 -14.47 8.86 -14.94
C THR A 37 -15.88 8.33 -15.16
N GLU A 38 -16.26 7.29 -14.42
CA GLU A 38 -17.59 6.67 -14.45
C GLU A 38 -18.29 6.84 -13.10
N ALA A 39 -19.57 6.47 -13.01
CA ALA A 39 -20.26 6.47 -11.72
C ALA A 39 -19.61 5.44 -10.79
N LEU A 40 -19.26 5.86 -9.57
CA LEU A 40 -18.73 4.96 -8.55
C LEU A 40 -19.87 4.09 -8.02
N GLU A 41 -19.78 2.78 -8.23
CA GLU A 41 -20.79 1.83 -7.73
C GLU A 41 -20.32 1.05 -6.49
N GLN A 42 -19.00 0.96 -6.31
CA GLN A 42 -18.40 0.14 -5.25
C GLN A 42 -17.00 0.64 -4.88
N VAL A 43 -16.65 0.50 -3.61
CA VAL A 43 -15.28 0.62 -3.11
C VAL A 43 -14.82 -0.70 -2.53
N GLU A 44 -13.61 -1.14 -2.89
CA GLU A 44 -12.99 -2.35 -2.34
C GLU A 44 -11.64 -2.03 -1.72
N LEU A 45 -11.43 -2.46 -0.49
CA LEU A 45 -10.17 -2.33 0.26
C LEU A 45 -9.65 -3.72 0.61
N ILE A 46 -8.39 -4.01 0.28
CA ILE A 46 -7.72 -5.27 0.63
C ILE A 46 -6.57 -4.96 1.59
N PHE A 47 -6.50 -5.68 2.70
CA PHE A 47 -5.54 -5.46 3.78
C PHE A 47 -4.53 -6.60 3.88
N GLY A 48 -3.39 -6.31 4.53
CA GLY A 48 -2.33 -7.30 4.73
C GLY A 48 -2.66 -8.39 5.75
N THR A 49 -3.78 -8.27 6.46
CA THR A 49 -4.23 -9.22 7.48
C THR A 49 -5.75 -9.36 7.44
N LYS A 50 -6.26 -10.44 8.06
CA LYS A 50 -7.68 -10.54 8.35
C LYS A 50 -8.15 -9.32 9.16
N ILE A 51 -9.33 -8.83 8.83
CA ILE A 51 -10.06 -7.80 9.55
C ILE A 51 -11.32 -8.39 10.19
N GLU A 52 -11.76 -7.79 11.29
CA GLU A 52 -12.92 -8.23 12.05
C GLU A 52 -14.16 -7.39 11.73
N GLU A 53 -15.33 -7.97 12.02
CA GLU A 53 -16.62 -7.28 11.97
C GLU A 53 -16.63 -6.02 12.83
N GLY A 54 -17.34 -4.98 12.35
CA GLY A 54 -17.35 -3.65 12.98
C GLY A 54 -16.28 -2.70 12.44
N SER A 55 -15.48 -3.14 11.47
CA SER A 55 -14.70 -2.27 10.60
C SER A 55 -15.63 -1.43 9.71
N THR A 56 -15.26 -0.18 9.41
CA THR A 56 -16.11 0.81 8.73
C THR A 56 -15.35 1.61 7.70
N MET A 57 -16.07 2.21 6.75
CA MET A 57 -15.53 3.23 5.85
C MET A 57 -16.62 4.22 5.41
N THR A 58 -16.20 5.43 5.02
CA THR A 58 -17.03 6.50 4.47
C THR A 58 -16.28 7.23 3.36
N ILE A 59 -17.00 8.00 2.53
CA ILE A 59 -16.40 8.89 1.54
C ILE A 59 -16.57 10.34 2.01
N GLU A 60 -15.49 11.11 2.07
CA GLU A 60 -15.49 12.53 2.45
C GLU A 60 -15.12 13.39 1.24
N GLY A 61 -16.03 14.29 0.85
CA GLY A 61 -15.79 15.37 -0.12
C GLY A 61 -15.46 16.69 0.57
N GLU A 62 -15.39 17.79 -0.20
CA GLU A 62 -15.08 19.12 0.35
C GLU A 62 -16.18 19.67 1.28
N SER A 63 -17.44 19.38 0.97
CA SER A 63 -18.62 19.92 1.69
C SER A 63 -19.53 18.86 2.31
N GLU A 64 -19.37 17.60 1.93
CA GLU A 64 -20.31 16.53 2.25
C GLU A 64 -19.57 15.21 2.53
N SER A 65 -20.17 14.39 3.38
CA SER A 65 -19.73 13.02 3.67
C SER A 65 -20.83 12.08 3.22
N PHE A 66 -20.43 10.98 2.60
CA PHE A 66 -21.30 9.97 2.02
C PHE A 66 -21.07 8.64 2.75
N GLU A 67 -22.17 7.98 3.07
CA GLU A 67 -22.18 6.66 3.68
C GLU A 67 -22.35 5.60 2.59
N PHE A 68 -21.90 4.37 2.84
CA PHE A 68 -22.15 3.24 1.95
C PHE A 68 -23.52 2.62 2.24
N ASP A 69 -24.18 2.09 1.20
CA ASP A 69 -25.46 1.38 1.34
C ASP A 69 -25.29 0.09 2.15
N SER A 70 -24.16 -0.57 1.93
CA SER A 70 -23.79 -1.82 2.56
C SER A 70 -22.27 -1.92 2.67
N ILE A 71 -21.78 -2.53 3.76
CA ILE A 71 -20.37 -2.90 3.92
C ILE A 71 -20.31 -4.40 4.18
N THR A 72 -19.55 -5.11 3.36
CA THR A 72 -19.31 -6.55 3.46
C THR A 72 -17.84 -6.80 3.77
N ILE A 73 -17.57 -7.60 4.80
CA ILE A 73 -16.23 -7.98 5.22
C ILE A 73 -15.99 -9.46 4.87
N MET A 74 -14.90 -9.75 4.17
CA MET A 74 -14.50 -11.10 3.78
C MET A 74 -13.02 -11.32 4.05
N ALA A 75 -12.70 -11.94 5.18
CA ALA A 75 -11.34 -12.19 5.65
C ALA A 75 -10.51 -10.89 5.73
N ASP A 76 -9.68 -10.62 4.73
CA ASP A 76 -8.79 -9.47 4.61
C ASP A 76 -9.32 -8.38 3.68
N SER A 77 -10.57 -8.50 3.20
CA SER A 77 -11.21 -7.53 2.31
C SER A 77 -12.43 -6.86 2.94
N MET A 78 -12.65 -5.60 2.57
CA MET A 78 -13.83 -4.82 2.89
C MET A 78 -14.38 -4.20 1.61
N VAL A 79 -15.67 -4.47 1.32
CA VAL A 79 -16.35 -4.01 0.11
C VAL A 79 -17.55 -3.16 0.51
N GLY A 80 -17.67 -1.97 -0.06
CA GLY A 80 -18.77 -1.04 0.17
C GLY A 80 -19.56 -0.79 -1.10
N ASP A 81 -20.86 -1.09 -1.09
CA ASP A 81 -21.76 -0.75 -2.20
C ASP A 81 -22.19 0.70 -2.09
N PHE A 82 -22.18 1.42 -3.22
CA PHE A 82 -22.42 2.85 -3.28
C PHE A 82 -23.38 3.20 -4.42
N SER A 83 -24.53 3.78 -4.11
CA SER A 83 -25.54 4.16 -5.10
C SER A 83 -25.70 5.67 -5.29
N GLU A 84 -25.09 6.47 -4.43
CA GLU A 84 -25.11 7.92 -4.57
C GLU A 84 -24.20 8.37 -5.72
N THR A 85 -24.51 9.53 -6.31
CA THR A 85 -23.68 10.11 -7.37
C THR A 85 -22.74 11.14 -6.77
N LEU A 86 -21.44 11.00 -7.04
CA LEU A 86 -20.45 12.00 -6.67
C LEU A 86 -20.35 13.05 -7.77
N ASP A 87 -20.42 14.33 -7.39
CA ASP A 87 -20.08 15.43 -8.28
C ASP A 87 -18.59 15.39 -8.66
N ASN A 88 -18.21 16.10 -9.73
CA ASN A 88 -16.81 16.21 -10.12
C ASN A 88 -16.02 16.96 -9.03
N GLY A 89 -14.96 16.32 -8.52
CA GLY A 89 -14.24 16.86 -7.36
C GLY A 89 -13.15 15.94 -6.83
N SER A 90 -12.63 16.29 -5.66
CA SER A 90 -11.66 15.49 -4.89
C SER A 90 -12.33 14.91 -3.66
N TYR A 91 -12.04 13.64 -3.39
CA TYR A 91 -12.64 12.85 -2.34
C TYR A 91 -11.59 12.07 -1.57
N ARG A 92 -11.94 11.64 -0.35
CA ARG A 92 -11.17 10.73 0.47
C ARG A 92 -12.04 9.57 0.92
N ILE A 93 -11.57 8.34 0.79
CA ILE A 93 -12.16 7.19 1.49
C ILE A 93 -11.53 7.17 2.87
N LEU A 94 -12.30 7.43 3.92
CA LEU A 94 -11.86 7.26 5.30
C LEU A 94 -12.24 5.87 5.77
N TRP A 95 -11.30 5.11 6.32
CA TRP A 95 -11.57 3.76 6.80
C TRP A 95 -11.01 3.52 8.19
N THR A 96 -11.67 2.63 8.92
CA THR A 96 -11.25 2.12 10.21
C THR A 96 -11.43 0.61 10.20
N ILE A 97 -10.33 -0.13 10.35
CA ILE A 97 -10.36 -1.60 10.46
C ILE A 97 -10.06 -2.04 11.88
N ILE A 98 -10.60 -3.19 12.26
CA ILE A 98 -10.20 -3.92 13.46
C ILE A 98 -9.35 -5.09 13.00
N GLY A 99 -8.05 -5.06 13.31
CA GLY A 99 -7.14 -6.15 12.96
C GLY A 99 -7.43 -7.44 13.74
N GLU A 100 -6.79 -8.55 13.34
CA GLU A 100 -6.91 -9.85 14.04
C GLU A 100 -6.53 -9.77 15.54
N ASP A 101 -5.69 -8.82 15.93
CA ASP A 101 -5.30 -8.57 17.32
C ASP A 101 -6.30 -7.70 18.12
N GLY A 102 -7.38 -7.24 17.46
CA GLY A 102 -8.45 -6.46 18.04
C GLY A 102 -8.19 -4.96 18.15
N HIS A 103 -7.08 -4.45 17.62
CA HIS A 103 -6.82 -3.01 17.63
C HIS A 103 -7.45 -2.31 16.42
N PRO A 104 -8.07 -1.13 16.64
CA PRO A 104 -8.51 -0.29 15.54
C PRO A 104 -7.31 0.36 14.83
N ILE A 105 -7.35 0.38 13.50
CA ILE A 105 -6.38 1.04 12.64
C ILE A 105 -7.15 1.90 11.66
N GLU A 106 -6.75 3.15 11.53
CA GLU A 106 -7.38 4.15 10.67
C GLU A 106 -6.48 4.45 9.48
N GLY A 107 -7.10 4.86 8.37
CA GLY A 107 -6.41 5.40 7.22
C GLY A 107 -7.33 6.13 6.27
N GLU A 108 -6.72 6.71 5.24
CA GLU A 108 -7.43 7.46 4.21
C GLU A 108 -6.85 7.12 2.84
N ILE A 109 -7.68 7.22 1.80
CA ILE A 109 -7.28 7.06 0.40
C ILE A 109 -7.83 8.24 -0.39
N ALA A 110 -6.97 9.04 -1.04
CA ALA A 110 -7.44 10.14 -1.87
C ALA A 110 -7.79 9.66 -3.28
N PHE A 111 -8.88 10.18 -3.86
CA PHE A 111 -9.24 9.95 -5.27
C PHE A 111 -9.97 11.17 -5.85
N GLY A 112 -10.07 11.25 -7.17
CA GLY A 112 -10.81 12.27 -7.89
C GLY A 112 -11.98 11.68 -8.66
N VAL A 113 -13.00 12.50 -8.94
CA VAL A 113 -14.12 12.17 -9.82
C VAL A 113 -14.18 13.19 -10.94
N SER A 114 -14.26 12.71 -12.19
CA SER A 114 -14.39 13.54 -13.40
C SER A 114 -15.24 12.83 -14.43
N ILE A 115 -16.54 12.74 -14.15
CA ILE A 115 -17.55 12.16 -15.04
C ILE A 115 -17.82 13.16 -16.17
N GLU A 116 -17.57 12.74 -17.41
CA GLU A 116 -18.01 13.48 -18.59
C GLU A 116 -19.53 13.29 -18.74
N ALA A 117 -20.28 14.39 -18.77
CA ALA A 117 -21.70 14.32 -19.04
C ALA A 117 -21.91 13.81 -20.47
N GLU A 118 -22.29 12.55 -20.63
CA GLU A 118 -22.69 12.01 -21.91
C GLU A 118 -24.02 12.68 -22.30
N GLU A 119 -23.92 13.75 -23.10
CA GLU A 119 -25.05 14.33 -23.82
C GLU A 119 -25.63 13.24 -24.73
N VAL A 120 -26.64 12.52 -24.22
CA VAL A 120 -27.47 11.60 -25.01
C VAL A 120 -28.21 12.40 -26.09
N VAL A 121 -27.52 12.65 -27.20
CA VAL A 121 -28.15 12.98 -28.48
C VAL A 121 -28.81 11.72 -29.02
N ALA A 122 -30.07 11.54 -28.63
CA ALA A 122 -31.00 10.67 -29.33
C ALA A 122 -31.19 11.21 -30.77
N ALA A 123 -30.40 10.69 -31.71
CA ALA A 123 -30.63 10.85 -33.15
C ALA A 123 -30.59 9.48 -33.85
N LEU A 124 -31.79 8.95 -34.09
CA LEU A 124 -32.08 7.76 -34.88
C LEU A 124 -31.73 7.96 -36.35
N ALA A 125 -30.78 7.18 -36.89
CA ALA A 125 -30.65 6.65 -38.27
C ALA A 125 -29.17 6.25 -38.48
N GLY A 126 -28.73 5.02 -38.71
CA GLY A 126 -29.29 3.94 -39.53
C GLY A 126 -28.33 3.69 -40.72
N THR A 127 -27.86 2.43 -40.88
CA THR A 127 -27.13 1.85 -42.05
C THR A 127 -25.58 1.94 -41.94
N LYS A 128 -24.86 0.89 -41.52
CA LYS A 128 -24.44 -0.34 -42.24
C LYS A 128 -23.29 -0.12 -43.24
N GLU A 129 -22.08 -0.56 -42.87
CA GLU A 129 -21.04 -1.22 -43.69
C GLU A 129 -19.90 -1.57 -42.69
N ALA A 130 -19.64 -2.81 -42.25
CA ALA A 130 -19.34 -4.09 -42.90
C ALA A 130 -18.02 -4.10 -43.69
N GLU A 131 -17.10 -4.98 -43.24
CA GLU A 131 -15.87 -5.48 -43.89
C GLU A 131 -14.72 -4.47 -44.04
N GLU A 132 -13.46 -4.82 -43.80
CA GLU A 132 -12.77 -6.01 -44.29
C GLU A 132 -11.50 -6.31 -43.46
N LEU A 133 -11.24 -7.60 -43.29
CA LEU A 133 -10.04 -8.22 -42.73
C LEU A 133 -8.90 -8.23 -43.77
N GLU A 134 -7.76 -8.79 -43.37
CA GLU A 134 -6.58 -9.22 -44.15
C GLU A 134 -5.41 -8.22 -44.13
N GLU A 135 -4.40 -8.43 -43.28
CA GLU A 135 -3.32 -9.44 -43.33
C GLU A 135 -2.25 -9.05 -44.37
N GLU A 136 -1.06 -8.62 -43.93
CA GLU A 136 0.19 -9.18 -44.47
C GLU A 136 1.39 -8.94 -43.53
N THR A 137 2.10 -10.05 -43.36
CA THR A 137 3.42 -10.31 -42.77
C THR A 137 4.52 -9.36 -43.28
N VAL A 138 5.66 -9.14 -42.58
CA VAL A 138 6.92 -9.93 -42.65
C VAL A 138 7.82 -9.46 -41.47
N ALA A 139 8.07 -10.30 -40.47
CA ALA A 139 9.26 -11.15 -40.26
C ALA A 139 10.58 -10.43 -39.86
N VAL A 140 10.94 -10.68 -38.59
CA VAL A 140 12.26 -11.05 -38.04
C VAL A 140 13.42 -10.04 -38.12
N SER A 141 13.87 -9.60 -36.94
CA SER A 141 15.30 -9.56 -36.63
C SER A 141 15.50 -9.98 -35.17
N GLU A 142 16.16 -11.12 -35.03
CA GLU A 142 16.63 -11.75 -33.81
C GLU A 142 17.96 -11.09 -33.43
N GLU A 143 18.06 -10.51 -32.23
CA GLU A 143 19.37 -10.23 -31.63
C GLU A 143 19.32 -10.49 -30.13
N ALA A 144 19.92 -11.62 -29.77
CA ALA A 144 20.25 -11.99 -28.42
C ALA A 144 21.37 -11.09 -27.90
N ALA A 145 21.12 -10.43 -26.76
CA ALA A 145 22.18 -9.96 -25.88
C ALA A 145 21.73 -10.14 -24.44
N ALA A 146 22.29 -11.17 -23.80
CA ALA A 146 22.31 -11.33 -22.37
C ALA A 146 23.15 -10.20 -21.74
N ALA A 147 22.59 -9.51 -20.75
CA ALA A 147 23.31 -8.92 -19.62
C ALA A 147 22.27 -8.41 -18.62
N GLU A 148 22.04 -9.15 -17.54
CA GLU A 148 22.55 -8.85 -16.19
C GLU A 148 21.43 -8.31 -15.31
N VAL A 149 20.87 -9.23 -14.50
CA VAL A 149 20.10 -8.91 -13.30
C VAL A 149 21.04 -8.17 -12.37
N GLN A 150 20.93 -6.84 -12.33
CA GLN A 150 21.45 -6.06 -11.22
C GLN A 150 20.40 -6.15 -10.11
N THR A 151 20.67 -7.01 -9.14
CA THR A 151 20.15 -6.84 -7.80
C THR A 151 20.72 -5.52 -7.28
N GLU A 152 19.94 -4.44 -7.42
CA GLU A 152 20.09 -3.21 -6.65
C GLU A 152 19.85 -3.57 -5.17
N ASN A 153 20.88 -4.15 -4.56
CA ASN A 153 21.01 -4.22 -3.12
C ASN A 153 21.41 -2.81 -2.69
N ASP A 154 20.41 -1.98 -2.43
CA ASP A 154 20.54 -0.63 -1.90
C ASP A 154 21.03 -0.70 -0.44
N SER A 155 22.23 -1.25 -0.30
CA SER A 155 22.96 -1.47 0.93
C SER A 155 23.77 -0.22 1.15
N ASN A 156 23.14 0.75 1.80
CA ASN A 156 23.77 2.01 2.17
C ASN A 156 25.12 1.70 2.84
N PRO A 157 26.27 1.96 2.20
CA PRO A 157 27.57 1.41 2.61
C PRO A 157 27.99 1.91 3.99
N ILE A 158 27.40 3.03 4.41
CA ILE A 158 27.55 3.58 5.75
C ILE A 158 26.93 2.66 6.81
N VAL A 159 25.78 2.04 6.52
CA VAL A 159 25.08 1.12 7.44
C VAL A 159 25.84 -0.20 7.55
N THR A 160 26.37 -0.74 6.45
CA THR A 160 27.19 -1.96 6.49
C THR A 160 28.52 -1.73 7.21
N ILE A 161 29.20 -0.60 6.97
CA ILE A 161 30.41 -0.22 7.71
C ILE A 161 30.12 -0.05 9.20
N LEU A 162 29.01 0.60 9.56
CA LEU A 162 28.59 0.74 10.97
C LEU A 162 28.35 -0.62 11.63
N LEU A 163 27.63 -1.53 10.96
CA LEU A 163 27.37 -2.87 11.50
C LEU A 163 28.66 -3.67 11.70
N VAL A 164 29.60 -3.61 10.75
CA VAL A 164 30.90 -4.27 10.87
C VAL A 164 31.72 -3.69 12.03
N LEU A 165 31.75 -2.37 12.18
CA LEU A 165 32.45 -1.71 13.29
C LEU A 165 31.86 -2.09 14.66
N VAL A 166 30.53 -2.15 14.75
CA VAL A 166 29.83 -2.59 15.96
C VAL A 166 30.16 -4.05 16.28
N ALA A 167 30.14 -4.94 15.29
CA ALA A 167 30.50 -6.35 15.47
C ALA A 167 31.94 -6.52 15.97
N ILE A 168 32.90 -5.77 15.41
CA ILE A 168 34.31 -5.79 15.84
C ILE A 168 34.44 -5.30 17.29
N ALA A 169 33.74 -4.23 17.67
CA ALA A 169 33.79 -3.69 19.03
C ALA A 169 33.25 -4.69 20.06
N VAL A 170 32.19 -5.44 19.72
CA VAL A 170 31.62 -6.50 20.57
C VAL A 170 32.60 -7.66 20.73
N ILE A 171 33.21 -8.14 19.64
CA ILE A 171 34.20 -9.22 19.68
C ILE A 171 35.41 -8.81 20.53
N PHE A 172 35.91 -7.58 20.35
CA PHE A 172 37.01 -7.05 21.14
C PHE A 172 36.65 -6.93 22.64
N GLY A 173 35.42 -6.51 22.95
CA GLY A 173 34.90 -6.45 24.30
C GLY A 173 34.87 -7.83 24.98
N ILE A 174 34.37 -8.86 24.28
CA ILE A 174 34.32 -10.24 24.75
C ILE A 174 35.73 -10.79 24.95
N TYR A 175 36.64 -10.60 23.99
CA TYR A 175 38.03 -11.02 24.08
C TYR A 175 38.72 -10.42 25.31
N LYS A 176 38.57 -9.10 25.54
CA LYS A 176 39.15 -8.43 26.69
C LYS A 176 38.56 -8.93 28.01
N LEU A 177 37.28 -9.30 28.02
CA LEU A 177 36.60 -9.86 29.20
C LEU A 177 37.11 -11.27 29.54
N LEU A 178 37.38 -12.09 28.52
CA LEU A 178 37.98 -13.42 28.69
C LEU A 178 39.45 -13.34 29.13
N MET A 179 40.22 -12.41 28.56
CA MET A 179 41.63 -12.17 28.93
C MET A 179 41.82 -11.59 30.34
N LYS A 180 40.80 -10.94 30.91
CA LYS A 180 40.89 -10.33 32.25
C LYS A 180 40.72 -11.34 33.40
N LYS A 181 40.36 -12.59 33.09
CA LYS A 181 40.15 -13.67 34.08
C LYS A 181 41.36 -14.61 34.26
N LYS A 182 42.52 -14.25 33.71
CA LYS A 182 43.80 -14.92 33.93
C LYS A 182 44.78 -13.95 34.57
#